data_AF-A0A2I1EQY4-F1
#
_entry.id   AF-A0A2I1EQY4-F1
#
_cell.length_a   1.000
_cell.length_b   1.000
_cell.length_c   1.000
_cell.angle_alpha   90.00
_cell.angle_beta   90.00
_cell.angle_gamma   90.00
#
_symmetry.space_group_name_H-M   'P 1'
#
loop_
_entity.id
_entity.type
_entity.pdbx_description
1 polymer ?
#
loop_
_entity_poly.entity_id
_entity_poly.type
_entity_poly.pdbx_seq_one_letter_code
_entity_poly.pdbx_strand_id
1 'polypeptide(L)'
;VGCFYENGFGINKNEVSAFEWYKRASEMDNVNGHFELGYCYNYGCGIKKSLEKAIKLYKLSSYEGLNIATYFLAINYESDNQKYNLNEAFELYKKSAENGFIPSQYKLATFYEEGKGTRQNKKEALKWYKL
;
A
#
# COMPACT_ATOMS: atom_id res chain seq x y z
N VAL A 1 -17.67 -8.28 -4.88
CA VAL A 1 -17.70 -9.17 -6.07
C VAL A 1 -16.29 -9.48 -6.56
N GLY A 2 -15.41 -8.48 -6.77
CA GLY A 2 -14.01 -8.73 -7.14
C GLY A 2 -13.30 -9.73 -6.23
N CYS A 3 -13.40 -9.54 -4.90
CA CYS A 3 -12.80 -10.44 -3.91
C CYS A 3 -13.32 -11.89 -3.95
N PHE A 4 -14.55 -12.11 -4.42
CA PHE A 4 -15.09 -13.47 -4.59
C PHE A 4 -14.41 -14.17 -5.77
N TYR A 5 -14.14 -13.45 -6.85
CA TYR A 5 -13.40 -13.97 -8.00
C TYR A 5 -11.91 -14.13 -7.68
N GLU A 6 -11.34 -13.26 -6.86
CA GLU A 6 -9.95 -13.39 -6.43
C GLU A 6 -9.72 -14.61 -5.54
N ASN A 7 -10.63 -14.87 -4.59
CA ASN A 7 -10.46 -15.93 -3.59
C ASN A 7 -11.23 -17.22 -3.91
N GLY A 8 -12.12 -17.20 -4.92
CA GLY A 8 -12.94 -18.35 -5.29
C GLY A 8 -14.03 -18.70 -4.27
N PHE A 9 -14.59 -17.70 -3.57
CA PHE A 9 -15.62 -17.95 -2.55
C PHE A 9 -16.98 -18.24 -3.20
N GLY A 10 -17.36 -19.51 -3.29
CA GLY A 10 -18.64 -19.93 -3.90
C GLY A 10 -18.74 -19.69 -5.42
N ILE A 11 -17.65 -19.23 -6.04
CA ILE A 11 -17.48 -19.09 -7.49
C ILE A 11 -16.06 -19.54 -7.86
N ASN A 12 -15.84 -19.88 -9.14
CA ASN A 12 -14.49 -20.23 -9.58
C ASN A 12 -13.56 -19.01 -9.50
N LYS A 13 -12.37 -19.21 -8.92
CA LYS A 13 -11.33 -18.19 -8.90
C LYS A 13 -11.01 -17.74 -10.32
N ASN A 14 -10.99 -16.43 -10.55
CA ASN A 14 -10.65 -15.81 -11.83
C ASN A 14 -10.09 -14.39 -11.60
N GLU A 15 -8.77 -14.25 -11.72
CA GLU A 15 -8.09 -12.97 -11.45
C GLU A 15 -8.43 -11.89 -12.48
N VAL A 16 -8.71 -12.24 -13.73
CA VAL A 16 -9.13 -11.28 -14.77
C VAL A 16 -10.51 -10.71 -14.43
N SER A 17 -11.44 -11.55 -13.98
CA SER A 17 -12.75 -11.09 -13.51
C SER A 17 -12.64 -10.24 -12.24
N ALA A 18 -11.76 -10.60 -11.31
CA ALA A 18 -11.48 -9.78 -10.13
C ALA A 18 -10.99 -8.39 -10.52
N PHE A 19 -9.99 -8.32 -11.42
CA PHE A 19 -9.45 -7.09 -11.96
C PHE A 19 -10.53 -6.19 -12.58
N GLU A 20 -11.39 -6.74 -13.45
CA GLU A 20 -12.46 -5.96 -14.08
C GLU A 20 -13.47 -5.40 -13.06
N TRP A 21 -13.76 -6.15 -11.99
CA TRP A 21 -14.61 -5.66 -10.91
C TRP A 21 -13.95 -4.56 -10.07
N TYR A 22 -12.66 -4.70 -9.75
CA TYR A 22 -11.91 -3.65 -9.05
C TYR A 22 -11.78 -2.39 -9.90
N LYS A 23 -11.59 -2.55 -11.22
CA LYS A 23 -11.58 -1.45 -12.18
C LYS A 23 -12.91 -0.68 -12.17
N ARG A 24 -14.04 -1.38 -12.28
CA ARG A 24 -15.37 -0.75 -12.19
C ARG A 24 -15.58 -0.03 -10.87
N ALA A 25 -15.18 -0.65 -9.75
CA ALA A 25 -15.30 -0.01 -8.44
C ALA A 25 -14.46 1.28 -8.36
N SER A 26 -13.23 1.25 -8.88
CA SER A 26 -12.37 2.43 -9.00
C SER A 26 -12.98 3.51 -9.91
N GLU A 27 -13.62 3.15 -11.02
CA GLU A 27 -14.30 4.11 -11.92
C GLU A 27 -15.53 4.77 -11.28
N MET A 28 -16.04 4.20 -10.19
CA MET A 28 -17.12 4.75 -9.37
C MET A 28 -16.60 5.49 -8.12
N ASP A 29 -15.32 5.91 -8.13
CA ASP A 29 -14.64 6.62 -7.04
C ASP A 29 -14.68 5.85 -5.70
N ASN A 30 -14.69 4.51 -5.74
CA ASN A 30 -14.62 3.72 -4.52
C ASN A 30 -13.18 3.64 -4.02
N VAL A 31 -12.92 4.13 -2.80
CA VAL A 31 -11.60 4.14 -2.15
C VAL A 31 -10.94 2.75 -2.11
N ASN A 32 -11.70 1.70 -1.77
CA ASN A 32 -11.16 0.33 -1.78
C ASN A 32 -10.97 -0.17 -3.22
N GLY A 33 -11.83 0.20 -4.15
CA GLY A 33 -11.68 -0.07 -5.57
C GLY A 33 -10.39 0.50 -6.15
N HIS A 34 -10.06 1.76 -5.81
CA HIS A 34 -8.77 2.38 -6.14
C HIS A 34 -7.60 1.52 -5.61
N PHE A 35 -7.66 1.14 -4.33
CA PHE A 35 -6.62 0.34 -3.70
C PHE A 35 -6.43 -1.03 -4.36
N GLU A 36 -7.51 -1.80 -4.53
CA GLU A 36 -7.46 -3.15 -5.11
C GLU A 36 -7.02 -3.14 -6.57
N LEU A 37 -7.45 -2.13 -7.35
CA LEU A 37 -6.96 -1.94 -8.71
C LEU A 37 -5.45 -1.62 -8.71
N GLY A 38 -5.00 -0.80 -7.76
CA GLY A 38 -3.58 -0.51 -7.55
C GLY A 38 -2.78 -1.77 -7.20
N TYR A 39 -3.33 -2.62 -6.34
CA TYR A 39 -2.78 -3.92 -5.98
C TYR A 39 -2.62 -4.84 -7.19
N CYS A 40 -3.66 -4.93 -8.04
CA CYS A 40 -3.60 -5.71 -9.27
C CYS A 40 -2.49 -5.23 -10.21
N TYR A 41 -2.33 -3.91 -10.39
CA TYR A 41 -1.23 -3.37 -11.20
C TYR A 41 0.16 -3.59 -10.57
N ASN A 42 0.27 -3.62 -9.24
CA ASN A 42 1.56 -3.84 -8.58
C ASN A 42 2.02 -5.30 -8.71
N TYR A 43 1.12 -6.24 -8.42
CA TYR A 43 1.43 -7.66 -8.32
C TYR A 43 1.07 -8.48 -9.57
N GLY A 44 0.35 -7.89 -10.52
CA GLY A 44 0.01 -8.51 -11.79
C GLY A 44 -1.21 -9.43 -11.71
N CYS A 45 -2.18 -9.13 -10.85
CA CYS A 45 -3.37 -9.93 -10.65
C CYS A 45 -4.36 -9.67 -11.80
N GLY A 46 -4.51 -10.63 -12.71
CA GLY A 46 -5.43 -10.51 -13.86
C GLY A 46 -5.03 -9.48 -14.93
N ILE A 47 -3.89 -8.79 -14.76
CA ILE A 47 -3.39 -7.77 -15.68
C ILE A 47 -1.85 -7.72 -15.66
N LYS A 48 -1.23 -7.20 -16.72
CA LYS A 48 0.22 -6.94 -16.72
C LYS A 48 0.58 -5.89 -15.66
N LYS A 49 1.66 -6.13 -14.93
CA LYS A 49 2.21 -5.21 -13.93
C LYS A 49 2.48 -3.83 -14.50
N SER A 50 2.16 -2.80 -13.73
CA SER A 50 2.47 -1.39 -14.00
C SER A 50 2.60 -0.63 -12.68
N LEU A 51 3.83 -0.46 -12.23
CA LEU A 51 4.13 0.24 -10.97
C LEU A 51 3.64 1.70 -10.99
N GLU A 52 3.78 2.38 -12.13
CA GLU A 52 3.29 3.75 -12.31
C GLU A 52 1.78 3.86 -12.04
N LYS A 53 0.98 2.95 -12.62
CA LYS A 53 -0.48 2.93 -12.40
C LYS A 53 -0.82 2.56 -10.96
N ALA A 54 -0.10 1.61 -10.37
CA ALA A 54 -0.26 1.23 -8.96
C ALA A 54 -0.03 2.44 -8.04
N ILE A 55 1.09 3.16 -8.21
CA ILE A 55 1.43 4.36 -7.42
C ILE A 55 0.33 5.42 -7.55
N LYS A 56 -0.18 5.67 -8.77
CA LYS A 56 -1.26 6.66 -8.98
C LYS A 56 -2.52 6.29 -8.18
N LEU A 57 -2.91 5.02 -8.22
CA LEU A 57 -4.12 4.53 -7.53
C LEU A 57 -3.96 4.49 -6.01
N TYR A 58 -2.78 4.09 -5.52
CA TYR A 58 -2.48 4.16 -4.10
C TYR A 58 -2.45 5.60 -3.58
N LYS A 59 -1.96 6.57 -4.38
CA LYS A 59 -2.02 7.99 -4.03
C LYS A 59 -3.46 8.49 -3.88
N LEU A 60 -4.35 8.11 -4.80
CA LEU A 60 -5.78 8.45 -4.70
C LEU A 60 -6.38 7.88 -3.41
N SER A 61 -6.23 6.58 -3.18
CA SER A 61 -6.76 5.91 -1.99
C SER A 61 -6.17 6.47 -0.68
N SER A 62 -4.86 6.80 -0.68
CA SER A 62 -4.16 7.40 0.46
C SER A 62 -4.64 8.82 0.75
N TYR A 63 -4.94 9.60 -0.28
CA TYR A 63 -5.53 10.93 -0.15
C TYR A 63 -6.92 10.87 0.50
N GLU A 64 -7.69 9.83 0.20
CA GLU A 64 -9.01 9.54 0.78
C GLU A 64 -8.94 8.91 2.19
N GLY A 65 -7.73 8.76 2.75
CA GLY A 65 -7.52 8.33 4.14
C GLY A 65 -7.33 6.83 4.35
N LEU A 66 -7.22 6.03 3.29
CA LEU A 66 -7.00 4.59 3.42
C LEU A 66 -5.55 4.28 3.83
N ASN A 67 -5.34 3.95 5.10
CA ASN A 67 -4.01 3.77 5.68
C ASN A 67 -3.20 2.62 5.05
N ILE A 68 -3.87 1.54 4.63
CA ILE A 68 -3.23 0.44 3.92
C ILE A 68 -2.69 0.91 2.56
N ALA A 69 -3.39 1.78 1.84
CA ALA A 69 -2.88 2.34 0.59
C ALA A 69 -1.65 3.23 0.83
N THR A 70 -1.66 4.04 1.89
CA THR A 70 -0.49 4.83 2.32
C THR A 70 0.71 3.93 2.62
N TYR A 71 0.49 2.80 3.29
CA TYR A 71 1.53 1.79 3.57
C TYR A 71 2.11 1.17 2.29
N PHE A 72 1.26 0.72 1.36
CA PHE A 72 1.75 0.17 0.09
C PHE A 72 2.45 1.22 -0.78
N LEU A 73 2.02 2.48 -0.73
CA LEU A 73 2.73 3.57 -1.38
C LEU A 73 4.14 3.75 -0.80
N ALA A 74 4.28 3.68 0.53
CA ALA A 74 5.58 3.73 1.21
C ALA A 74 6.50 2.56 0.79
N ILE A 75 5.97 1.34 0.71
CA ILE A 75 6.72 0.17 0.23
C ILE A 75 7.28 0.44 -1.17
N ASN A 76 6.47 0.98 -2.09
CA ASN A 76 6.94 1.24 -3.45
C ASN A 76 8.09 2.27 -3.48
N TYR A 77 8.08 3.28 -2.61
CA TYR A 77 9.19 4.22 -2.45
C TYR A 77 10.42 3.63 -1.74
N GLU A 78 10.22 2.58 -0.92
CA GLU A 78 11.28 1.80 -0.28
C GLU A 78 11.95 0.80 -1.23
N SER A 79 11.24 0.22 -2.21
CA SER A 79 11.73 -0.98 -2.91
C SER A 79 12.15 -0.81 -4.38
N ASP A 80 11.99 0.35 -5.02
CA ASP A 80 12.20 0.47 -6.48
C ASP A 80 13.55 1.10 -6.90
N ASN A 81 14.21 0.47 -7.88
CA ASN A 81 15.57 0.74 -8.38
C ASN A 81 15.69 2.02 -9.24
N GLN A 82 14.58 2.71 -9.54
CA GLN A 82 14.59 3.91 -10.38
C GLN A 82 14.17 5.19 -9.66
N LYS A 83 13.51 5.09 -8.48
CA LYS A 83 12.98 6.22 -7.69
C LYS A 83 12.99 5.95 -6.18
N TYR A 84 14.06 5.33 -5.69
CA TYR A 84 14.28 5.12 -4.26
C TYR A 84 14.20 6.45 -3.50
N ASN A 85 13.23 6.59 -2.60
CA ASN A 85 13.12 7.79 -1.76
C ASN A 85 12.72 7.38 -0.35
N LEU A 86 13.73 7.05 0.46
CA LEU A 86 13.52 6.66 1.86
C LEU A 86 12.92 7.77 2.71
N ASN A 87 13.19 9.03 2.41
CA ASN A 87 12.60 10.14 3.15
C ASN A 87 11.08 10.17 2.92
N GLU A 88 10.64 10.00 1.66
CA GLU A 88 9.21 9.92 1.34
C GLU A 88 8.57 8.66 1.94
N ALA A 89 9.24 7.50 1.83
CA ALA A 89 8.77 6.26 2.44
C ALA A 89 8.61 6.41 3.96
N PHE A 90 9.59 7.05 4.62
CA PHE A 90 9.55 7.34 6.05
C PHE A 90 8.33 8.19 6.42
N GLU A 91 8.10 9.31 5.74
CA GLU A 91 6.96 10.19 6.02
C GLU A 91 5.61 9.49 5.77
N LEU A 92 5.51 8.65 4.74
CA LEU A 92 4.29 7.88 4.46
C LEU A 92 4.04 6.78 5.50
N TYR A 93 5.08 6.04 5.90
CA TYR A 93 4.98 5.08 7.00
C TYR A 93 4.55 5.79 8.29
N LYS A 94 5.15 6.94 8.60
CA LYS A 94 4.79 7.76 9.75
C LYS A 94 3.32 8.18 9.73
N LYS A 95 2.84 8.75 8.62
CA LYS A 95 1.44 9.14 8.45
C LYS A 95 0.47 7.97 8.68
N SER A 96 0.77 6.80 8.11
CA SER A 96 -0.09 5.61 8.25
C SER A 96 -0.02 5.01 9.67
N ALA A 97 1.15 5.05 10.32
CA ALA A 97 1.37 4.59 11.69
C ALA A 97 0.66 5.45 12.73
N GLU A 98 0.69 6.78 12.57
CA GLU A 98 -0.02 7.75 13.42
C GLU A 98 -1.55 7.56 13.36
N ASN A 99 -2.07 7.05 12.25
CA ASN A 99 -3.46 6.64 12.11
C ASN A 99 -3.75 5.21 12.61
N GLY A 100 -2.81 4.56 13.29
CA GLY A 100 -3.01 3.27 13.94
C GLY A 100 -2.81 2.03 13.04
N PHE A 101 -2.25 2.18 11.83
CA PHE A 101 -2.02 1.01 10.98
C PHE A 101 -0.77 0.24 11.43
N ILE A 102 -1.00 -0.90 12.09
CA ILE A 102 0.04 -1.72 12.75
C ILE A 102 1.22 -2.06 11.82
N PRO A 103 1.04 -2.49 10.55
CA PRO A 103 2.17 -2.75 9.67
C PRO A 103 3.07 -1.51 9.44
N SER A 104 2.48 -0.32 9.40
CA SER A 104 3.23 0.93 9.31
C SER A 104 3.94 1.29 10.60
N GLN A 105 3.35 1.02 11.77
CA GLN A 105 4.01 1.23 13.07
C GLN A 105 5.28 0.40 13.18
N TYR A 106 5.19 -0.88 12.80
CA TYR A 106 6.35 -1.77 12.75
C TYR A 106 7.42 -1.27 11.76
N LYS A 107 7.01 -0.90 10.53
CA LYS A 107 7.95 -0.36 9.53
C LYS A 107 8.60 0.94 10.00
N LEU A 108 7.85 1.87 10.59
CA LEU A 108 8.37 3.11 11.14
C LEU A 108 9.39 2.85 12.26
N ALA A 109 9.11 1.89 13.14
CA ALA A 109 10.04 1.48 14.17
C ALA A 109 11.38 0.99 13.58
N THR A 110 11.34 0.15 12.54
CA THR A 110 12.56 -0.32 11.84
C THR A 110 13.32 0.85 11.18
N PHE A 111 12.60 1.82 10.60
CA PHE A 111 13.22 2.99 9.98
C PHE A 111 13.95 3.86 11.01
N TYR A 112 13.37 4.06 12.19
CA TYR A 112 14.05 4.72 13.29
C TYR A 112 15.22 3.89 13.85
N GLU A 113 15.08 2.58 13.97
CA GLU A 113 16.15 1.71 14.47
C GLU A 113 17.38 1.74 13.58
N GLU A 114 17.19 1.79 12.27
CA GLU A 114 18.26 1.73 11.27
C GLU A 114 18.69 3.11 10.75
N GLY A 115 17.89 4.17 10.99
CA GLY A 115 18.11 5.49 10.41
C GLY A 115 17.83 5.55 8.91
N LYS A 116 16.82 4.80 8.42
CA LYS A 116 16.39 4.84 7.02
C LYS A 116 15.48 6.04 6.80
N GLY A 117 15.85 6.93 5.88
CA GLY A 117 15.05 8.12 5.56
C GLY A 117 14.90 9.13 6.70
N THR A 118 15.62 8.91 7.81
CA THR A 118 15.59 9.71 9.04
C THR A 118 16.89 9.49 9.82
N ARG A 119 17.05 10.12 10.98
CA ARG A 119 18.18 9.82 11.88
C ARG A 119 17.86 8.60 12.74
N GLN A 120 18.86 7.74 12.98
CA GLN A 120 18.72 6.62 13.90
C GLN A 120 18.26 7.10 15.28
N ASN A 121 17.21 6.47 15.80
CA ASN A 121 16.61 6.77 17.09
C ASN A 121 15.98 5.53 17.72
N LYS A 122 16.78 4.77 18.47
CA LYS A 122 16.33 3.54 19.15
C LYS A 122 15.22 3.78 20.19
N LYS A 123 15.14 4.98 20.76
CA LYS A 123 14.09 5.34 21.72
C LYS A 123 12.73 5.47 21.03
N GLU A 124 12.67 6.13 19.88
CA GLU A 124 11.44 6.21 19.07
C GLU A 124 11.08 4.84 18.50
N ALA A 125 12.06 4.07 18.00
CA ALA A 125 11.81 2.70 17.55
C ALA A 125 11.11 1.85 18.62
N LEU A 126 11.63 1.87 19.86
CA LEU A 126 11.04 1.12 20.98
C LEU A 126 9.62 1.60 21.32
N LYS A 127 9.29 2.88 21.14
CA LYS A 127 7.91 3.36 21.36
C LYS A 127 6.96 2.77 20.32
N TRP A 128 7.33 2.82 19.05
CA TRP A 128 6.50 2.30 17.96
C TRP A 128 6.38 0.78 17.97
N TYR A 129 7.41 0.04 18.39
CA TYR A 129 7.33 -1.42 18.57
C TYR A 129 6.36 -1.85 19.70
N LYS A 130 5.97 -0.93 20.60
CA LYS A 130 5.08 -1.23 21.73
C LYS A 130 3.61 -0.91 21.47
N LEU A 131 3.32 -0.22 20.37
CA LEU A 131 1.95 0.05 19.91
C LEU A 131 1.45 -1.16 19.11
#